data_AF-X1M9M2-F1
#
_entry.id   AF-X1M9M2-F1
#
_cell.length_a   1.000
_cell.length_b   1.000
_cell.length_c   1.000
_cell.angle_alpha   90.00
_cell.angle_beta   90.00
_cell.angle_gamma   90.00
#
_symmetry.space_group_name_H-M   'P 1'
#
loop_
_entity.id
_entity.type
_entity.pdbx_description
1 polymer ?
#
loop_
_entity_poly.entity_id
_entity_poly.type
_entity_poly.pdbx_seq_one_letter_code
_entity_poly.pdbx_strand_id
1 'polypeptide(L)'
;AEASKLEVPGEEELRGRGVSYCATCDAPFFKDQKIVVVGGGDTAIKEALYLTKFVREATIIHRRDRLRATKILQERVFSDKKINFAWDSLVTKILGKEKVEG
;
A
#
# COMPACT_ATOMS: atom_id res chain seq x y z
N ALA A 1 -17.49 0.59 7.82
CA ALA A 1 -17.23 -0.11 6.55
C ALA A 1 -16.00 -0.96 6.76
N GLU A 2 -16.08 -2.25 6.49
CA GLU A 2 -14.94 -3.18 6.60
C GLU A 2 -13.99 -2.97 5.42
N ALA A 3 -12.69 -3.16 5.62
CA ALA A 3 -11.71 -3.03 4.55
C ALA A 3 -11.93 -4.15 3.51
N SER A 4 -11.85 -3.80 2.23
CA SER A 4 -11.89 -4.80 1.16
C SER A 4 -10.61 -5.63 1.19
N LYS A 5 -10.75 -6.93 1.43
CA LYS A 5 -9.67 -7.91 1.43
C LYS A 5 -9.24 -8.25 0.01
N LEU A 6 -8.00 -8.71 -0.15
CA LEU A 6 -7.42 -9.17 -1.40
C LEU A 6 -7.78 -10.64 -1.70
N GLU A 7 -8.14 -11.41 -0.67
CA GLU A 7 -8.48 -12.83 -0.75
C GLU A 7 -7.34 -13.68 -1.33
N VAL A 8 -6.10 -13.36 -0.93
CA VAL A 8 -4.89 -14.04 -1.39
C VAL A 8 -4.22 -14.81 -0.26
N PRO A 9 -3.49 -15.90 -0.55
CA PRO A 9 -2.73 -16.61 0.46
C PRO A 9 -1.72 -15.68 1.16
N GLY A 10 -1.65 -15.76 2.50
CA GLY A 10 -0.78 -14.95 3.32
C GLY A 10 -1.42 -13.67 3.87
N GLU A 11 -2.57 -13.23 3.36
CA GLU A 11 -3.23 -12.00 3.82
C GLU A 11 -3.74 -12.10 5.26
N GLU A 12 -4.55 -13.12 5.55
CA GLU A 12 -5.08 -13.31 6.91
C GLU A 12 -4.01 -13.87 7.84
N GLU A 13 -3.12 -14.73 7.33
CA GLU A 13 -2.05 -15.32 8.13
C GLU A 13 -1.05 -14.26 8.62
N LEU A 14 -0.72 -13.25 7.80
CA LEU A 14 0.24 -12.21 8.15
C LEU A 14 -0.42 -10.91 8.62
N ARG A 15 -1.73 -10.93 8.90
CA ARG A 15 -2.47 -9.81 9.48
C ARG A 15 -1.86 -9.41 10.83
N GLY A 16 -1.56 -8.12 10.99
CA GLY A 16 -0.88 -7.59 12.18
C GLY A 16 0.61 -7.96 12.27
N ARG A 17 1.13 -8.73 11.31
CA ARG A 17 2.54 -9.15 11.20
C ARG A 17 3.18 -8.63 9.90
N GLY A 18 2.73 -7.46 9.46
CA GLY A 18 3.17 -6.78 8.24
C GLY A 18 2.02 -6.48 7.27
N VAL A 19 0.91 -7.21 7.35
CA VAL A 19 -0.33 -6.84 6.64
C VAL A 19 -1.19 -5.94 7.53
N SER A 20 -1.55 -4.77 7.01
CA SER A 20 -2.38 -3.77 7.69
C SER A 20 -3.46 -3.24 6.75
N TYR A 21 -4.59 -2.86 7.34
CA TYR A 21 -5.72 -2.20 6.68
C TYR A 21 -5.96 -0.78 7.18
N CYS A 22 -5.11 -0.26 8.07
CA CYS A 22 -5.17 1.11 8.58
C CYS A 22 -3.77 1.73 8.53
N ALA A 23 -3.45 2.40 7.43
CA ALA A 23 -2.14 3.04 7.27
C ALA A 23 -1.81 4.02 8.40
N THR A 24 -2.78 4.81 8.86
CA THR A 24 -2.56 5.82 9.89
C THR A 24 -2.34 5.22 11.28
N CYS A 25 -2.98 4.08 11.58
CA CYS A 25 -2.83 3.38 12.85
C CYS A 25 -1.42 2.77 12.98
N ASP A 26 -0.94 2.15 11.90
CA ASP A 26 0.27 1.34 11.93
C ASP A 26 1.52 2.03 11.35
N ALA A 27 1.38 3.25 10.84
CA ALA A 27 2.48 4.03 10.25
C ALA A 27 3.77 4.05 11.09
N PRO A 28 3.74 4.21 12.43
CA PRO A 28 4.95 4.20 13.25
C PRO A 28 5.75 2.89 13.18
N PHE A 29 5.08 1.75 12.98
CA PHE A 29 5.74 0.44 12.91
C PHE A 29 6.51 0.24 11.59
N PHE A 30 6.15 0.97 10.53
CA PHE A 30 6.77 0.89 9.21
C PHE A 30 7.85 1.95 8.98
N LYS A 31 8.31 2.62 10.03
CA LYS A 31 9.33 3.66 9.94
C LYS A 31 10.61 3.13 9.28
N ASP A 32 11.12 3.87 8.29
CA ASP A 32 12.33 3.56 7.51
C ASP A 32 12.29 2.22 6.74
N GLN A 33 11.11 1.59 6.63
CA GLN A 33 10.89 0.38 5.85
C GLN A 33 10.44 0.69 4.41
N LYS A 34 10.54 -0.30 3.53
CA LYS A 34 9.88 -0.28 2.23
C LYS A 34 8.51 -0.92 2.38
N ILE A 35 7.48 -0.31 1.80
CA ILE A 35 6.11 -0.80 1.91
C ILE A 35 5.43 -0.90 0.56
N VAL A 36 4.31 -1.62 0.55
CA VAL A 36 3.41 -1.73 -0.60
C VAL A 36 2.02 -1.27 -0.17
N VAL A 37 1.38 -0.48 -1.03
CA VAL A 37 -0.02 -0.07 -0.89
C VAL A 37 -0.80 -0.66 -2.06
N VAL A 38 -1.86 -1.41 -1.77
CA VAL A 38 -2.67 -2.04 -2.82
C VAL A 38 -3.95 -1.24 -3.04
N GLY A 39 -4.11 -0.71 -4.24
CA GLY A 39 -5.29 0.10 -4.60
C GLY A 39 -4.93 1.39 -5.31
N GLY A 40 -5.94 2.04 -5.90
CA GLY A 40 -5.75 3.28 -6.66
C GLY A 40 -6.92 4.26 -6.57
N GLY A 41 -7.78 4.11 -5.56
CA GLY A 41 -8.84 5.07 -5.24
C GLY A 41 -8.36 6.11 -4.21
N ASP A 42 -9.23 7.07 -3.89
CA ASP A 42 -8.90 8.18 -2.98
C ASP A 42 -8.31 7.73 -1.64
N THR A 43 -8.89 6.70 -1.01
CA THR A 43 -8.40 6.18 0.28
C THR A 43 -6.96 5.68 0.17
N ALA A 44 -6.68 4.79 -0.78
CA ALA A 44 -5.35 4.23 -0.99
C ALA A 44 -4.30 5.32 -1.26
N ILE A 45 -4.64 6.32 -2.08
CA ILE A 45 -3.69 7.39 -2.42
C ILE A 45 -3.47 8.37 -1.27
N LYS A 46 -4.51 8.72 -0.51
CA LYS A 46 -4.36 9.54 0.70
C LYS A 46 -3.49 8.85 1.74
N GLU A 47 -3.70 7.56 1.94
CA GLU A 47 -2.92 6.76 2.88
C GLU A 47 -1.48 6.57 2.44
N ALA A 48 -1.23 6.31 1.15
CA ALA A 48 0.12 6.25 0.60
C ALA A 48 0.89 7.56 0.83
N LEU A 49 0.28 8.70 0.50
CA LEU A 49 0.84 10.04 0.74
C LEU A 49 1.09 10.34 2.23
N TYR A 50 0.28 9.77 3.13
CA TYR A 50 0.52 9.89 4.56
C TYR A 50 1.74 9.07 4.99
N LEU A 51 1.85 7.84 4.50
CA LEU A 51 2.91 6.90 4.84
C LEU A 51 4.29 7.39 4.38
N THR A 52 4.40 8.17 3.29
CA THR A 52 5.69 8.70 2.81
C THR A 52 6.45 9.56 3.82
N LYS A 53 5.75 10.06 4.86
CA LYS A 53 6.36 10.76 6.00
C LYS A 53 7.17 9.85 6.92
N PHE A 54 6.88 8.55 6.93
CA PHE A 54 7.46 7.57 7.86
C PHE A 54 8.34 6.55 7.14
N VAL A 55 7.90 6.12 5.95
CA VAL A 55 8.55 5.04 5.20
C VAL A 55 9.70 5.54 4.36
N ARG A 56 10.60 4.61 4.00
CA ARG A 56 11.70 4.85 3.07
C ARG A 56 11.19 4.99 1.64
N GLU A 57 10.30 4.08 1.25
CA GLU A 57 9.76 3.96 -0.09
C GLU A 57 8.38 3.30 -0.02
N ALA A 58 7.45 3.72 -0.87
CA ALA A 58 6.15 3.09 -1.02
C ALA A 58 5.89 2.71 -2.48
N THR A 59 5.52 1.46 -2.73
CA THR A 59 5.08 1.04 -4.07
C THR A 59 3.57 0.88 -4.08
N ILE A 60 2.90 1.59 -4.98
CA ILE A 60 1.46 1.46 -5.19
C ILE A 60 1.21 0.40 -6.25
N ILE A 61 0.58 -0.70 -5.86
CA ILE A 61 0.11 -1.74 -6.79
C ILE A 61 -1.30 -1.38 -7.24
N HIS A 62 -1.46 -1.21 -8.56
CA HIS A 62 -2.76 -0.98 -9.16
C HIS A 62 -3.03 -1.94 -10.32
N ARG A 63 -4.23 -2.53 -10.31
CA ARG A 63 -4.68 -3.52 -11.30
C ARG A 63 -4.97 -2.97 -12.71
N ARG A 64 -4.69 -1.69 -12.95
CA ARG A 64 -4.93 -0.98 -14.21
C ARG A 64 -3.80 0.02 -14.45
N ASP A 65 -3.74 0.53 -15.65
CA ASP A 65 -2.84 1.59 -16.14
C ASP A 65 -3.10 3.01 -15.58
N ARG A 66 -4.16 3.21 -14.79
CA ARG A 66 -4.53 4.54 -14.26
C ARG A 66 -5.22 4.50 -12.91
N LEU A 67 -4.99 5.54 -12.11
CA LEU A 67 -5.66 5.74 -10.83
C LEU A 67 -7.13 6.15 -11.00
N ARG A 68 -7.95 5.73 -10.05
CA ARG A 68 -9.35 6.18 -9.87
C ARG A 68 -9.48 7.35 -8.89
N ALA A 69 -8.40 7.70 -8.20
CA ALA A 69 -8.38 8.81 -7.26
C ALA A 69 -8.66 10.16 -7.96
N THR A 70 -9.09 11.17 -7.22
CA THR A 70 -9.27 12.52 -7.76
C THR A 70 -7.97 13.10 -8.32
N LYS A 71 -8.06 13.97 -9.32
CA LYS A 71 -6.90 14.51 -10.06
C LYS A 71 -5.83 15.11 -9.15
N ILE A 72 -6.24 15.89 -8.15
CA ILE A 72 -5.29 16.51 -7.21
C ILE A 72 -4.49 15.48 -6.40
N LEU A 73 -5.09 14.32 -6.09
CA LEU A 73 -4.37 13.24 -5.42
C LEU A 73 -3.43 12.53 -6.39
N GLN A 74 -3.84 12.35 -7.64
CA GLN A 74 -2.97 11.80 -8.69
C GLN A 74 -1.73 12.68 -8.89
N GLU A 75 -1.90 13.99 -9.00
CA GLU A 75 -0.78 14.94 -9.16
C GLU A 75 0.19 14.90 -7.97
N ARG A 76 -0.35 14.83 -6.74
CA ARG A 76 0.48 14.73 -5.53
C ARG A 76 1.26 13.43 -5.46
N VAL A 77 0.62 12.31 -5.80
CA VAL A 77 1.27 11.00 -5.71
C VAL A 77 2.29 10.79 -6.83
N PHE A 78 2.07 11.35 -8.02
CA PHE A 78 3.03 11.31 -9.13
C PHE A 78 4.24 12.23 -8.92
N SER A 79 4.13 13.26 -8.08
CA SER A 79 5.24 14.17 -7.75
C SER A 79 6.05 13.73 -6.53
N ASP A 80 5.61 12.73 -5.77
CA ASP A 80 6.33 12.20 -4.61
C ASP A 80 7.42 11.21 -5.03
N LYS A 81 8.68 11.57 -4.80
CA LYS A 81 9.86 10.76 -5.18
C LYS A 81 10.02 9.46 -4.37
N LYS A 82 9.32 9.32 -3.25
CA LYS A 82 9.31 8.08 -2.45
C LYS A 82 8.29 7.08 -2.97
N ILE A 83 7.43 7.47 -3.92
CA ILE A 83 6.36 6.63 -4.42
C ILE A 83 6.72 6.06 -5.79
N ASN A 84 6.65 4.74 -5.88
CA ASN A 84 6.75 3.99 -7.12
C ASN A 84 5.41 3.34 -7.46
N PHE A 85 5.24 2.94 -8.72
CA PHE A 85 4.01 2.34 -9.20
C PHE A 85 4.28 0.99 -9.87
N ALA A 86 3.47 0.01 -9.51
CA ALA A 86 3.31 -1.24 -10.24
C ALA A 86 1.92 -1.23 -10.89
N TRP A 87 1.86 -0.74 -12.12
CA TRP A 87 0.66 -0.71 -12.95
C TRP A 87 0.30 -2.10 -13.48
N ASP A 88 -0.95 -2.27 -13.89
CA ASP A 88 -1.49 -3.51 -14.48
C ASP A 88 -1.13 -4.78 -13.68
N SER A 89 -1.07 -4.62 -12.36
CA SER A 89 -0.53 -5.62 -11.44
C SER A 89 -1.56 -6.02 -10.39
N LEU A 90 -1.60 -7.33 -10.11
CA LEU A 90 -2.44 -7.93 -9.06
C LEU A 90 -1.54 -8.65 -8.06
N VAL A 91 -1.84 -8.49 -6.78
CA VAL A 91 -1.22 -9.30 -5.73
C VAL A 91 -1.80 -10.71 -5.84
N THR A 92 -0.93 -11.72 -5.87
CA THR A 92 -1.34 -13.14 -5.94
C THR A 92 -1.06 -13.89 -4.65
N LYS A 93 -0.10 -13.43 -3.85
CA LYS A 93 0.30 -14.02 -2.57
C LYS A 93 1.13 -13.02 -1.76
N ILE A 94 1.03 -13.09 -0.43
CA ILE A 94 1.89 -12.38 0.50
C ILE A 94 2.86 -13.39 1.14
N LEU A 95 4.16 -13.11 1.08
CA LEU A 95 5.21 -14.01 1.55
C LEU A 95 5.68 -13.62 2.96
N GLY A 96 6.01 -14.62 3.76
CA GLY A 96 6.47 -14.45 5.13
C GLY A 96 6.22 -15.68 5.99
N LYS A 97 7.10 -15.95 6.97
CA LYS A 97 6.90 -17.03 7.95
C LYS A 97 6.24 -16.50 9.22
N GLU A 98 6.95 -15.62 9.93
CA GLU A 98 6.44 -14.97 11.14
C GLU A 98 5.91 -13.57 10.88
N LYS A 99 6.50 -12.89 9.89
CA LYS A 99 6.12 -11.57 9.41
C LYS A 99 6.29 -11.50 7.90
N VAL A 100 5.74 -10.47 7.27
CA VAL A 100 5.94 -10.21 5.84
C VAL A 100 7.45 -10.11 5.54
N GLU A 101 7.89 -10.79 4.49
CA GLU A 101 9.28 -10.85 4.02
C GLU A 101 9.36 -10.42 2.55
N GLY A 102 10.30 -9.53 2.22
CA GLY A 102 10.52 -9.00 0.87
C GLY A 102 11.11 -7.60 0.84
#